data_AF-A0A645HAY7-F1
#
_entry.id   AF-A0A645HAY7-F1
#
_cell.length_a   1.000
_cell.length_b   1.000
_cell.length_c   1.000
_cell.angle_alpha   90.00
_cell.angle_beta   90.00
_cell.angle_gamma   90.00
#
_symmetry.space_group_name_H-M   'P 1'
#
loop_
_entity.id
_entity.type
_entity.pdbx_description
1 polymer ?
#
loop_
_entity_poly.entity_id
_entity_poly.type
_entity_poly.pdbx_seq_one_letter_code
_entity_poly.pdbx_strand_id
1 'polypeptide(L)'
;MAANQWANSLCANLLPKETHRACLKRRLKEELGIEEKKWAQSAQKLFDFSYQVACENDFSENELDRFFLSICDAGQEPTLAPQSAEVSAVAWKTWSLENPTKLEQKDNFAPWFSLFLNNKTITKRIDQQLKNFLAKKETI
;
A
#
# COMPACT_ATOMS: atom_id res chain seq x y z
N MET A 1 2.34 4.39 -18.07
CA MET A 1 1.87 4.91 -16.78
C MET A 1 0.61 4.14 -16.45
N ALA A 2 0.33 3.83 -15.20
CA ALA A 2 -0.93 3.20 -14.79
C ALA A 2 -1.92 4.30 -14.39
N ALA A 3 -2.71 4.81 -15.34
CA ALA A 3 -3.70 5.85 -15.06
C ALA A 3 -5.10 5.22 -14.91
N ASN A 4 -5.91 5.73 -14.00
CA ASN A 4 -7.28 5.24 -13.76
C ASN A 4 -7.36 3.73 -13.44
N GLN A 5 -6.36 3.21 -12.73
CA GLN A 5 -6.28 1.83 -12.28
C GLN A 5 -6.31 1.79 -10.75
N TRP A 6 -6.91 0.74 -10.18
CA TRP A 6 -6.91 0.49 -8.74
C TRP A 6 -5.53 0.01 -8.28
N ALA A 7 -5.04 0.49 -7.14
CA ALA A 7 -3.75 0.08 -6.58
C ALA A 7 -3.81 -0.06 -5.06
N ASN A 8 -2.67 -0.35 -4.45
CA ASN A 8 -2.49 -0.21 -3.00
C ASN A 8 -2.60 1.27 -2.57
N SER A 9 -2.65 1.52 -1.27
CA SER A 9 -2.95 2.85 -0.71
C SER A 9 -2.07 3.99 -1.23
N LEU A 10 -0.78 3.72 -1.50
CA LEU A 10 0.21 4.73 -1.88
C LEU A 10 1.47 4.05 -2.43
N CYS A 11 2.00 4.56 -3.55
CA CYS A 11 3.32 4.21 -4.09
C CYS A 11 4.07 5.51 -4.43
N ALA A 12 5.36 5.59 -4.14
CA ALA A 12 6.11 6.81 -4.41
C ALA A 12 7.62 6.62 -4.43
N ASN A 13 8.24 7.39 -5.33
CA ASN A 13 9.68 7.54 -5.38
C ASN A 13 10.18 8.54 -4.32
N LEU A 14 11.35 8.24 -3.75
CA LEU A 14 12.03 9.15 -2.84
C LEU A 14 12.58 10.35 -3.61
N LEU A 15 12.44 11.53 -3.02
CA LEU A 15 13.22 12.69 -3.46
C LEU A 15 14.70 12.53 -3.05
N PRO A 16 15.64 13.24 -3.71
CA PRO A 16 17.04 13.23 -3.30
C PRO A 16 17.19 13.56 -1.80
N LYS A 17 17.91 12.69 -1.08
CA LYS A 17 18.15 12.78 0.39
C LYS A 17 16.88 12.62 1.26
N GLU A 18 15.74 12.26 0.68
CA GLU A 18 14.52 12.01 1.43
C GLU A 18 14.56 10.65 2.13
N THR A 19 14.11 10.62 3.38
CA THR A 19 13.92 9.35 4.09
C THR A 19 12.58 8.74 3.72
N HIS A 20 12.46 7.42 3.75
CA HIS A 20 11.18 6.72 3.52
C HIS A 20 10.04 7.24 4.40
N ARG A 21 10.33 7.61 5.65
CA ARG A 21 9.34 8.19 6.57
C ARG A 21 8.89 9.59 6.15
N ALA A 22 9.82 10.40 5.64
CA ALA A 22 9.49 11.72 5.10
C ALA A 22 8.65 11.59 3.82
N CYS A 23 9.03 10.70 2.91
CA CYS A 23 8.27 10.40 1.69
C CYS A 23 6.85 9.92 2.03
N LEU A 24 6.72 8.92 2.91
CA LEU A 24 5.41 8.41 3.32
C LEU A 24 4.53 9.51 3.93
N LYS A 25 5.08 10.34 4.83
CA LYS A 25 4.34 11.47 5.40
C LYS A 25 3.91 12.48 4.33
N ARG A 26 4.80 12.80 3.38
CA ARG A 26 4.52 13.76 2.31
C ARG A 26 3.42 13.24 1.40
N ARG A 27 3.54 12.01 0.90
CA ARG A 27 2.60 11.42 -0.06
C ARG A 27 1.26 11.05 0.56
N LEU A 28 1.21 10.64 1.84
CA LEU A 28 -0.06 10.46 2.55
C LEU A 28 -0.88 11.76 2.60
N LYS A 29 -0.20 12.90 2.76
CA LYS A 29 -0.82 14.22 2.71
C LYS A 29 -1.18 14.63 1.29
N GLU A 30 -0.24 14.51 0.34
CA GLU A 30 -0.41 14.96 -1.04
C GLU A 30 -1.49 14.17 -1.81
N GLU A 31 -1.54 12.85 -1.65
CA GLU A 31 -2.46 11.98 -2.39
C GLU A 31 -3.78 11.74 -1.66
N LEU A 32 -3.71 11.44 -0.35
CA LEU A 32 -4.85 10.97 0.43
C LEU A 32 -5.40 12.00 1.42
N GLY A 33 -4.74 13.16 1.57
CA GLY A 33 -5.14 14.21 2.51
C GLY A 33 -5.01 13.81 3.99
N ILE A 34 -4.22 12.78 4.30
CA ILE A 34 -4.03 12.31 5.69
C ILE A 34 -3.01 13.21 6.38
N GLU A 35 -3.47 14.02 7.34
CA GLU A 35 -2.63 14.97 8.09
C GLU A 35 -2.02 14.34 9.35
N GLU A 36 -2.63 13.29 9.90
CA GLU A 36 -2.18 12.66 11.13
C GLU A 36 -0.87 11.89 10.92
N LYS A 37 0.22 12.48 11.42
CA LYS A 37 1.58 11.92 11.33
C LYS A 37 1.69 10.51 11.93
N LYS A 38 0.77 10.11 12.80
CA LYS A 38 0.75 8.78 13.44
C LYS A 38 0.79 7.65 12.41
N TRP A 39 0.16 7.83 11.25
CA TRP A 39 0.09 6.80 10.19
C TRP A 39 1.42 6.55 9.51
N ALA A 40 2.16 7.63 9.21
CA ALA A 40 3.53 7.53 8.72
C ALA A 40 4.49 7.03 9.82
N GLN A 41 4.17 7.29 11.09
CA GLN A 41 5.02 6.92 12.22
C GLN A 41 4.89 5.45 12.61
N SER A 42 3.66 4.92 12.58
CA SER A 42 3.34 3.52 12.91
C SER A 42 3.66 2.56 11.78
N ALA A 43 3.87 3.06 10.55
CA ALA A 43 4.25 2.26 9.40
C ALA A 43 5.54 1.47 9.66
N GLN A 44 5.42 0.15 9.59
CA GLN A 44 6.53 -0.77 9.80
C GLN A 44 7.07 -1.24 8.46
N LYS A 45 8.40 -1.19 8.28
CA LYS A 45 9.05 -1.79 7.12
C LYS A 45 8.79 -3.30 7.13
N LEU A 46 8.32 -3.85 6.02
CA LEU A 46 8.11 -5.29 5.86
C LEU A 46 9.29 -5.98 5.18
N PHE A 47 9.64 -5.53 3.97
CA PHE A 47 10.70 -6.11 3.14
C PHE A 47 11.06 -5.18 1.97
N ASP A 48 12.12 -5.54 1.25
CA ASP A 48 12.48 -4.92 -0.02
C ASP A 48 12.18 -5.94 -1.15
N PHE A 49 11.73 -5.46 -2.31
CA PHE A 49 11.33 -6.31 -3.44
C PHE A 49 11.65 -5.61 -4.76
N SER A 50 12.34 -6.31 -5.65
CA SER A 50 12.66 -5.79 -6.98
C SER A 50 11.76 -6.42 -8.02
N TYR A 51 11.27 -5.60 -8.96
CA TYR A 51 10.42 -6.03 -10.04
C TYR A 51 10.63 -5.17 -11.28
N GLN A 52 10.26 -5.73 -12.42
CA GLN A 52 10.09 -5.00 -13.67
C GLN A 52 8.75 -5.40 -14.28
N VAL A 53 7.96 -4.41 -14.69
CA VAL A 53 6.63 -4.65 -15.26
C VAL A 53 6.30 -3.61 -16.33
N ALA A 54 5.66 -4.05 -17.41
CA ALA A 54 5.13 -3.15 -18.43
C ALA A 54 3.84 -2.49 -17.94
N CYS A 55 3.68 -1.21 -18.26
CA CYS A 55 2.50 -0.41 -17.98
C CYS A 55 1.85 0.05 -19.30
N GLU A 56 0.74 0.79 -19.21
CA GLU A 56 0.08 1.33 -20.40
C GLU A 56 0.96 2.37 -21.12
N ASN A 57 0.67 2.58 -22.41
CA ASN A 57 1.27 3.59 -23.28
C ASN A 57 2.80 3.47 -23.41
N ASP A 58 3.32 2.25 -23.57
CA ASP A 58 4.74 1.94 -23.75
C ASP A 58 5.66 2.31 -22.57
N PHE A 59 5.09 2.66 -21.42
CA PHE A 59 5.85 2.86 -20.20
C PHE A 59 6.11 1.53 -19.49
N SER A 60 7.12 1.52 -18.62
CA SER A 60 7.39 0.42 -17.71
C SER A 60 7.92 0.94 -16.39
N GLU A 61 7.81 0.11 -15.35
CA GLU A 61 8.46 0.32 -14.06
C GLU A 61 9.55 -0.75 -13.89
N ASN A 62 10.69 -0.32 -13.36
CA ASN A 62 11.82 -1.18 -12.99
C ASN A 62 12.42 -0.64 -11.69
N GLU A 63 11.94 -1.18 -10.57
CA GLU A 63 12.12 -0.57 -9.26
C GLU A 63 12.63 -1.57 -8.21
N LEU A 64 13.28 -1.03 -7.18
CA LEU A 64 13.54 -1.72 -5.92
C LEU A 64 12.64 -1.08 -4.85
N ASP A 65 11.49 -1.69 -4.63
CA ASP A 65 10.50 -1.17 -3.71
C ASP A 65 10.78 -1.58 -2.28
N ARG A 66 10.52 -0.64 -1.37
CA ARG A 66 10.50 -0.89 0.07
C ARG A 66 9.07 -0.86 0.59
N PHE A 67 8.60 -2.01 1.05
CA PHE A 67 7.24 -2.18 1.52
C PHE A 67 7.11 -1.71 2.97
N PHE A 68 6.07 -0.92 3.23
CA PHE A 68 5.65 -0.50 4.56
C PHE A 68 4.19 -0.88 4.78
N LEU A 69 3.86 -1.27 6.02
CA LEU A 69 2.49 -1.58 6.42
C LEU A 69 2.13 -0.84 7.70
N SER A 70 0.96 -0.21 7.68
CA SER A 70 0.30 0.34 8.86
C SER A 70 -1.00 -0.45 9.09
N ILE A 71 -1.26 -0.80 10.34
CA ILE A 71 -2.43 -1.56 10.76
C ILE A 71 -3.14 -0.76 11.85
N CYS A 72 -4.46 -0.67 11.80
CA CYS A 72 -5.30 -0.08 12.84
C CYS A 72 -6.53 -0.93 13.12
N ASP A 73 -7.22 -0.57 14.20
CA ASP A 73 -8.55 -1.07 14.48
C ASP A 73 -9.59 -0.53 13.51
N ALA A 74 -10.66 -1.32 13.35
CA ALA A 74 -11.87 -0.87 12.69
C ALA A 74 -12.46 0.33 13.46
N GLY A 75 -12.85 1.38 12.75
CA GLY A 75 -13.31 2.65 13.34
C GLY A 75 -12.19 3.58 13.80
N GLN A 76 -10.92 3.20 13.62
CA GLN A 76 -9.76 4.05 13.89
C GLN A 76 -8.99 4.43 12.62
N GLU A 77 -9.57 4.22 11.44
CA GLU A 77 -8.99 4.54 10.14
C GLU A 77 -8.67 6.06 10.02
N PRO A 78 -7.71 6.45 9.16
CA PRO A 78 -7.47 7.87 8.89
C PRO A 78 -8.71 8.55 8.29
N THR A 79 -8.89 9.83 8.60
CA THR A 79 -9.78 10.68 7.79
C THR A 79 -9.12 10.92 6.44
N LEU A 80 -9.83 10.62 5.36
CA LEU A 80 -9.33 10.78 3.99
C LEU A 80 -9.88 12.06 3.36
N ALA A 81 -9.02 12.80 2.67
CA ALA A 81 -9.39 13.90 1.79
C ALA A 81 -8.55 13.81 0.50
N PRO A 82 -8.83 12.81 -0.37
CA PRO A 82 -7.99 12.53 -1.52
C PRO A 82 -7.90 13.71 -2.48
N GLN A 83 -6.69 13.95 -3.01
CA GLN A 83 -6.48 14.98 -4.02
C GLN A 83 -6.92 14.45 -5.38
N SER A 84 -7.93 15.08 -5.99
CA SER A 84 -8.56 14.60 -7.23
C SER A 84 -7.63 14.56 -8.44
N ALA A 85 -6.54 15.33 -8.41
CA ALA A 85 -5.50 15.28 -9.44
C ALA A 85 -4.66 13.98 -9.40
N GLU A 86 -4.62 13.28 -8.26
CA GLU A 86 -3.82 12.07 -8.06
C GLU A 86 -4.71 10.83 -7.83
N VAL A 87 -5.79 10.98 -7.05
CA VAL A 87 -6.65 9.88 -6.60
C VAL A 87 -8.10 10.17 -6.95
N SER A 88 -8.66 9.39 -7.87
CA SER A 88 -10.05 9.55 -8.33
C SER A 88 -11.07 8.84 -7.44
N ALA A 89 -10.67 7.78 -6.73
CA ALA A 89 -11.53 7.02 -5.82
C ALA A 89 -10.71 6.27 -4.77
N VAL A 90 -11.33 6.00 -3.61
CA VAL A 90 -10.77 5.14 -2.56
C VAL A 90 -11.82 4.12 -2.11
N ALA A 91 -11.38 2.91 -1.81
CA ALA A 91 -12.24 1.87 -1.26
C ALA A 91 -11.50 1.08 -0.17
N TRP A 92 -12.19 0.80 0.95
CA TRP A 92 -11.76 -0.20 1.90
C TRP A 92 -12.18 -1.58 1.39
N LYS A 93 -11.21 -2.48 1.25
CA LYS A 93 -11.44 -3.85 0.78
C LYS A 93 -11.08 -4.85 1.88
N THR A 94 -11.81 -5.97 1.92
CA THR A 94 -11.56 -7.04 2.88
C THR A 94 -10.31 -7.84 2.48
N TRP A 95 -9.32 -7.87 3.37
CA TRP A 95 -8.18 -8.78 3.26
C TRP A 95 -8.50 -10.09 3.99
N SER A 96 -8.53 -11.22 3.26
CA SER A 96 -8.73 -12.54 3.87
C SER A 96 -7.38 -13.21 4.13
N LEU A 97 -7.14 -13.64 5.38
CA LEU A 97 -5.95 -14.43 5.74
C LEU A 97 -5.94 -15.83 5.11
N GLU A 98 -7.11 -16.34 4.71
CA GLU A 98 -7.24 -17.65 4.08
C GLU A 98 -7.09 -17.56 2.56
N ASN A 99 -7.43 -16.41 1.98
CA ASN A 99 -7.33 -16.16 0.55
C ASN A 99 -7.03 -14.68 0.23
N PRO A 100 -5.80 -14.22 0.45
CA PRO A 100 -5.44 -12.81 0.24
C PRO A 100 -5.52 -12.40 -1.24
N THR A 101 -5.42 -13.38 -2.15
CA THR A 101 -5.60 -13.21 -3.61
C THR A 101 -7.05 -12.95 -4.04
N LYS A 102 -8.03 -13.03 -3.12
CA LYS A 102 -9.45 -12.75 -3.38
C LYS A 102 -9.85 -11.28 -3.15
N LEU A 103 -8.92 -10.33 -3.09
CA LEU A 103 -9.29 -8.96 -3.46
C LEU A 103 -9.90 -9.04 -4.85
N GLU A 104 -11.20 -8.75 -4.97
CA GLU A 104 -12.01 -9.16 -6.12
C GLU A 104 -11.29 -8.85 -7.42
N GLN A 105 -10.83 -9.90 -8.12
CA GLN A 105 -10.03 -9.82 -9.36
C GLN A 105 -10.78 -9.18 -10.55
N LYS A 106 -11.94 -8.56 -10.30
CA LYS A 106 -12.75 -7.84 -11.27
C LYS A 106 -12.34 -6.38 -11.43
N ASP A 107 -11.57 -5.84 -10.50
CA ASP A 107 -11.11 -4.45 -10.59
C ASP A 107 -9.92 -4.33 -11.55
N ASN A 108 -9.89 -3.23 -12.31
CA ASN A 108 -8.79 -2.90 -13.21
C ASN A 108 -7.57 -2.45 -12.39
N PHE A 109 -6.76 -3.41 -11.92
CA PHE A 109 -5.62 -3.15 -11.05
C PHE A 109 -4.37 -2.69 -11.82
N ALA A 110 -3.58 -1.85 -11.17
CA ALA A 110 -2.27 -1.47 -11.66
C ALA A 110 -1.36 -2.71 -11.81
N PRO A 111 -0.49 -2.78 -12.84
CA PRO A 111 0.33 -3.96 -13.10
C PRO A 111 1.21 -4.39 -11.93
N TRP A 112 1.86 -3.45 -11.24
CA TRP A 112 2.68 -3.75 -10.07
C TRP A 112 1.82 -4.30 -8.92
N PHE A 113 0.63 -3.75 -8.71
CA PHE A 113 -0.25 -4.19 -7.63
C PHE A 113 -0.76 -5.61 -7.89
N SER A 114 -1.13 -5.92 -9.14
CA SER A 114 -1.46 -7.28 -9.57
C SER A 114 -0.30 -8.25 -9.33
N LEU A 115 0.93 -7.83 -9.63
CA LEU A 115 2.13 -8.62 -9.35
C LEU A 115 2.29 -8.86 -7.85
N PHE A 116 2.07 -7.85 -7.01
CA PHE A 116 2.19 -7.96 -5.55
C PHE A 116 1.14 -8.91 -4.96
N LEU A 117 -0.12 -8.80 -5.39
CA LEU A 117 -1.21 -9.67 -4.92
C LEU A 117 -1.01 -11.13 -5.31
N ASN A 118 -0.47 -11.39 -6.50
CA ASN A 118 -0.20 -12.75 -6.97
C ASN A 118 1.11 -13.34 -6.42
N ASN A 119 1.94 -12.54 -5.76
CA ASN A 119 3.19 -12.99 -5.18
C ASN A 119 2.97 -13.58 -3.77
N LYS A 120 3.04 -14.91 -3.67
CA LYS A 120 2.86 -15.64 -2.40
C LYS A 120 3.83 -15.23 -1.29
N THR A 121 5.02 -14.74 -1.63
CA THR A 121 6.00 -14.28 -0.63
C THR A 121 5.53 -12.97 -0.01
N ILE A 122 5.01 -12.07 -0.84
CA ILE A 122 4.48 -10.77 -0.41
C ILE A 122 3.24 -10.98 0.47
N THR A 123 2.25 -11.73 -0.02
CA THR A 123 1.00 -11.96 0.71
C THR A 123 1.24 -12.66 2.04
N LYS A 124 2.09 -13.71 2.09
CA LYS A 124 2.44 -14.38 3.36
C LYS A 124 3.11 -13.45 4.36
N ARG A 125 3.95 -12.50 3.92
CA ARG A 125 4.59 -11.53 4.82
C ARG A 125 3.57 -10.55 5.41
N ILE A 126 2.59 -10.11 4.62
CA ILE A 126 1.46 -9.30 5.10
C ILE A 126 0.64 -10.10 6.12
N ASP A 127 0.26 -11.34 5.78
CA ASP A 127 -0.51 -12.21 6.67
C ASP A 127 0.19 -12.45 8.01
N GLN A 128 1.51 -12.68 8.00
CA GLN A 128 2.27 -12.87 9.22
C GLN A 128 2.24 -11.64 10.12
N GLN A 129 2.31 -10.44 9.54
CA GLN A 129 2.28 -9.20 10.32
C GLN A 129 0.89 -8.91 10.88
N LEU A 130 -0.16 -9.18 10.11
CA LEU A 130 -1.54 -9.12 10.59
C LEU A 130 -1.76 -10.09 11.75
N LYS A 131 -1.32 -11.35 11.62
CA LYS A 131 -1.39 -12.35 12.71
C LYS A 131 -0.63 -11.89 13.95
N ASN A 132 0.56 -11.34 13.80
CA ASN A 132 1.34 -10.81 14.92
C ASN A 132 0.65 -9.64 15.61
N PHE A 133 0.00 -8.76 14.85
CA PHE A 133 -0.77 -7.64 15.38
C PHE A 133 -1.99 -8.13 16.18
N LEU A 134 -2.73 -9.10 15.65
CA LEU A 134 -3.89 -9.70 16.33
C LEU A 134 -3.49 -10.43 17.62
N ALA A 135 -2.44 -11.27 17.58
CA ALA A 135 -1.97 -12.00 18.75
C ALA A 135 -1.53 -11.08 19.90
N LYS A 136 -0.91 -9.93 19.60
CA LYS A 136 -0.54 -8.94 20.61
C LYS A 136 -1.75 -8.32 21.33
N LYS A 137 -2.91 -8.29 20.69
CA LYS A 137 -4.16 -7.79 21.30
C LYS A 137 -4.80 -8.79 22.24
N GLU A 138 -4.74 -10.08 21.91
CA GLU A 138 -5.28 -11.14 22.77
C GLU A 138 -4.50 -11.29 24.09
N THR A 139 -3.31 -10.66 24.19
CA THR A 139 -2.45 -10.67 25.38
C THR A 139 -2.65 -9.44 26.29
N ILE A 140 -3.50 -8.48 25.90
CA ILE A 140 -3.80 -7.24 26.63
C ILE A 140 -5.25 -7.29 27.13
#